data_AF-A0A9E4B329-F1
#
_entry.id   AF-A0A9E4B329-F1
#
_cell.length_a   1.000
_cell.length_b   1.000
_cell.length_c   1.000
_cell.angle_alpha   90.00
_cell.angle_beta   90.00
_cell.angle_gamma   90.00
#
_symmetry.space_group_name_H-M   'P 1'
#
loop_
_entity.id
_entity.type
_entity.pdbx_description
1 polymer ?
#
loop_
_entity_poly.entity_id
_entity_poly.type
_entity_poly.pdbx_seq_one_letter_code
_entity_poly.pdbx_strand_id
1 'polypeptide(L)'
;MNADEKYLFDLNGYLIIKNVLTPEEVALANEAIDKHSDQARIRPRDQTLDGGSQELKGEQGRGELSGMLNWEEPWCDPFRHMLAHPTLVPYLNEILGKGFRMDHQMFLLSMDKGAEGFIFHGSSGPGFDPNQYYIFRDGRMHNGLTVVTFQLTDVPPGAGG
;
A
#
# COMPACT_ATOMS: atom_id res chain seq x y z
N MET A 1 3.81 -3.52 18.03
CA MET A 1 2.90 -4.68 18.02
C MET A 1 2.77 -5.22 19.43
N ASN A 2 1.56 -5.21 19.97
CA ASN A 2 1.22 -6.00 21.16
C ASN A 2 0.95 -7.48 20.77
N ALA A 3 0.62 -8.32 21.75
CA ALA A 3 0.41 -9.75 21.53
C ALA A 3 -0.79 -10.05 20.60
N ASP A 4 -1.89 -9.30 20.76
CA ASP A 4 -3.10 -9.48 19.95
C ASP A 4 -2.87 -9.05 18.49
N GLU A 5 -2.21 -7.92 18.28
CA GLU A 5 -1.82 -7.45 16.94
C GLU A 5 -0.88 -8.44 16.25
N LYS A 6 0.05 -9.04 16.99
CA LYS A 6 0.96 -10.06 16.46
C LYS A 6 0.20 -11.32 16.06
N TYR A 7 -0.71 -11.78 16.90
CA TYR A 7 -1.57 -12.92 16.60
C TYR A 7 -2.47 -12.66 15.38
N LEU A 8 -3.09 -11.48 15.31
CA LEU A 8 -3.95 -11.10 14.18
C LEU A 8 -3.16 -10.96 12.88
N PHE A 9 -1.94 -10.42 12.92
CA PHE A 9 -1.09 -10.33 11.73
C PHE A 9 -0.65 -11.71 11.24
N ASP A 10 -0.23 -12.61 12.14
CA ASP A 10 0.11 -14.00 11.81
C ASP A 10 -1.08 -14.74 11.19
N LEU A 11 -2.29 -14.58 11.75
CA LEU A 11 -3.49 -15.25 11.29
C LEU A 11 -4.01 -14.71 9.94
N ASN A 12 -4.01 -13.39 9.76
CA ASN A 12 -4.70 -12.74 8.64
C ASN A 12 -3.76 -12.32 7.51
N GLY A 13 -2.46 -12.21 7.76
CA GLY A 13 -1.48 -11.62 6.84
C GLY A 13 -1.55 -10.09 6.74
N TYR A 14 -2.36 -9.42 7.56
CA TYR A 14 -2.45 -7.96 7.60
C TYR A 14 -2.89 -7.44 8.99
N LEU A 15 -2.66 -6.14 9.21
CA LEU A 15 -3.15 -5.41 10.37
C LEU A 15 -3.62 -4.01 9.93
N ILE A 16 -4.72 -3.53 10.52
CA ILE A 16 -5.19 -2.15 10.34
C ILE A 16 -4.78 -1.33 11.55
N ILE A 17 -3.95 -0.32 11.33
CA ILE A 17 -3.56 0.65 12.34
C ILE A 17 -4.31 1.94 12.05
N LYS A 18 -5.23 2.31 12.95
CA LYS A 18 -6.09 3.47 12.76
C LYS A 18 -5.39 4.76 13.18
N ASN A 19 -5.76 5.87 12.54
CA ASN A 19 -5.32 7.22 12.88
C ASN A 19 -3.78 7.37 12.91
N VAL A 20 -3.09 6.73 11.95
CA VAL A 20 -1.64 6.89 11.80
C VAL A 20 -1.30 8.30 11.34
N LEU A 21 -2.10 8.85 10.42
CA LEU A 21 -2.00 10.22 9.94
C LEU A 21 -3.08 11.09 10.60
N THR A 22 -2.75 12.35 10.86
CA THR A 22 -3.74 13.35 11.30
C THR A 22 -4.59 13.84 10.13
N PRO A 23 -5.77 14.45 10.38
CA PRO A 23 -6.57 15.07 9.33
C PRO A 23 -5.78 16.12 8.52
N GLU A 24 -4.89 16.86 9.15
CA GLU A 24 -4.04 17.87 8.51
C GLU A 24 -2.99 17.24 7.60
N GLU A 25 -2.37 16.12 8.03
CA GLU A 25 -1.41 15.37 7.20
C GLU A 25 -2.11 14.76 5.98
N VAL A 26 -3.33 14.23 6.15
CA VAL A 26 -4.15 13.73 5.05
C VAL A 26 -4.55 14.87 4.10
N ALA A 27 -4.95 16.03 4.62
CA ALA A 27 -5.28 17.19 3.81
C ALA A 27 -4.09 17.68 2.99
N LEU A 28 -2.90 17.77 3.60
CA LEU A 28 -1.67 18.16 2.89
C LEU A 28 -1.27 17.14 1.81
N ALA A 29 -1.38 15.85 2.11
CA ALA A 29 -1.12 14.79 1.12
C ALA A 29 -2.08 14.89 -0.08
N ASN A 30 -3.37 15.10 0.18
CA ASN A 30 -4.37 15.28 -0.88
C ASN A 30 -4.13 16.55 -1.70
N GLU A 31 -3.78 17.69 -1.06
CA GLU A 31 -3.42 18.92 -1.80
C GLU A 31 -2.19 18.70 -2.70
N ALA A 32 -1.18 17.97 -2.21
CA ALA A 32 -0.01 17.59 -3.00
C ALA A 32 -0.40 16.73 -4.21
N ILE A 33 -1.31 15.76 -4.03
CA ILE A 33 -1.82 14.91 -5.12
C ILE A 33 -2.57 15.74 -6.16
N ASP A 34 -3.47 16.63 -5.72
CA ASP A 34 -4.27 17.47 -6.61
C ASP A 34 -3.37 18.35 -7.51
N LYS A 35 -2.29 18.91 -6.94
CA LYS A 35 -1.31 19.74 -7.67
C LYS A 35 -0.53 18.99 -8.75
N HIS A 36 -0.39 17.68 -8.60
CA HIS A 36 0.36 16.81 -9.51
C HIS A 36 -0.55 15.82 -10.25
N SER A 37 -1.86 16.06 -10.23
CA SER A 37 -2.87 15.19 -10.85
C SER A 37 -2.74 15.12 -12.38
N ASP A 38 -2.12 16.12 -13.00
CA ASP A 38 -1.77 16.13 -14.42
C ASP A 38 -0.73 15.05 -14.80
N GLN A 39 0.04 14.56 -13.82
CA GLN A 39 1.01 13.48 -13.98
C GLN A 39 0.38 12.09 -13.78
N ALA A 40 -0.86 12.02 -13.31
CA ALA A 40 -1.56 10.77 -13.11
C ALA A 40 -1.87 10.11 -14.46
N ARG A 41 -1.79 8.78 -14.51
CA ARG A 41 -2.20 8.01 -15.68
C ARG A 41 -3.28 7.02 -15.31
N ILE A 42 -4.26 6.85 -16.20
CA ILE A 42 -5.17 5.71 -16.16
C ILE A 42 -4.52 4.55 -16.90
N ARG A 43 -4.54 3.35 -16.30
CA ARG A 43 -4.02 2.15 -16.95
C ARG A 43 -4.74 1.91 -18.29
N PRO A 44 -4.01 1.77 -19.40
CA PRO A 44 -4.61 1.44 -20.69
C PRO A 44 -5.12 -0.01 -20.73
N ARG A 45 -5.98 -0.31 -21.70
CA ARG A 45 -6.68 -1.61 -21.80
C ARG A 45 -5.76 -2.82 -21.99
N ASP A 46 -4.55 -2.63 -22.48
CA ASP A 46 -3.53 -3.67 -22.64
C ASP A 46 -2.72 -3.92 -21.35
N GLN A 47 -2.94 -3.12 -20.30
CA GLN A 47 -2.31 -3.24 -18.98
C GLN A 47 -3.33 -3.47 -17.86
N THR A 48 -4.54 -3.92 -18.24
CA THR A 48 -5.65 -4.19 -17.32
C THR A 48 -5.30 -5.29 -16.34
N LEU A 49 -5.94 -5.21 -15.18
CA LEU A 49 -5.71 -6.10 -14.04
C LEU A 49 -6.88 -7.06 -13.79
N ASP A 50 -7.95 -6.93 -14.58
CA ASP A 50 -9.13 -7.81 -14.54
C ASP A 50 -8.85 -9.28 -14.92
N GLY A 51 -7.70 -9.56 -15.53
CA GLY A 51 -7.32 -10.90 -15.98
C GLY A 51 -8.31 -11.53 -16.96
N GLY A 52 -9.12 -10.71 -17.65
CA GLY A 52 -10.19 -11.18 -18.54
C GLY A 52 -11.47 -11.65 -17.83
N SER A 53 -11.58 -11.52 -16.50
CA SER A 53 -12.82 -11.79 -15.76
C SER A 53 -13.92 -10.82 -16.18
N GLN A 54 -15.14 -11.33 -16.35
CA GLN A 54 -16.29 -10.47 -16.64
C GLN A 54 -16.74 -9.68 -15.40
N GLU A 55 -16.49 -10.22 -14.21
CA GLU A 55 -16.88 -9.68 -12.92
C GLU A 55 -15.93 -8.56 -12.46
N LEU A 56 -14.65 -8.64 -12.80
CA LEU A 56 -13.65 -7.62 -12.51
C LEU A 56 -13.54 -6.55 -13.60
N LYS A 57 -14.27 -6.70 -14.70
CA LYS A 57 -14.18 -5.78 -15.83
C LYS A 57 -14.72 -4.40 -15.43
N GLY A 58 -13.87 -3.39 -15.58
CA GLY A 58 -14.24 -1.98 -15.45
C GLY A 58 -14.47 -1.28 -16.79
N GLU A 59 -15.07 -0.10 -16.72
CA GLU A 59 -15.14 0.88 -17.81
C GLU A 59 -13.74 1.45 -18.13
N GLN A 60 -12.89 1.59 -17.10
CA GLN A 60 -11.53 2.10 -17.21
C GLN A 60 -10.55 1.31 -16.32
N GLY A 61 -9.25 1.46 -16.58
CA GLY A 61 -8.21 0.94 -15.69
C GLY A 61 -8.12 1.75 -14.39
N ARG A 62 -7.38 1.25 -13.41
CA ARG A 62 -7.06 2.04 -12.20
C ARG A 62 -6.16 3.25 -12.53
N GLY A 63 -6.26 4.30 -11.72
CA GLY A 63 -5.33 5.42 -11.78
C GLY A 63 -4.03 5.15 -11.02
N GLU A 64 -2.93 5.67 -11.54
CA GLU A 64 -1.59 5.55 -10.97
C GLU A 64 -0.89 6.91 -10.99
N LEU A 65 -0.28 7.29 -9.86
CA LEU A 65 0.56 8.48 -9.73
C LEU A 65 1.85 8.11 -9.00
N SER A 66 2.98 8.63 -9.44
CA SER A 66 4.30 8.34 -8.87
C SER A 66 5.14 9.61 -8.79
N GLY A 67 6.34 9.51 -8.20
CA GLY A 67 7.27 10.63 -8.13
C GLY A 67 7.12 11.52 -6.89
N MET A 68 6.19 11.20 -5.99
CA MET A 68 5.89 12.05 -4.83
C MET A 68 7.03 12.29 -3.85
N LEU A 69 8.04 11.42 -3.82
CA LEU A 69 9.24 11.65 -3.01
C LEU A 69 10.16 12.75 -3.60
N ASN A 70 9.96 13.11 -4.87
CA ASN A 70 10.77 14.03 -5.65
C ASN A 70 10.03 15.32 -6.06
N TRP A 71 8.74 15.48 -5.70
CA TRP A 71 8.05 16.75 -5.87
C TRP A 71 8.76 17.86 -5.08
N GLU A 72 8.54 19.11 -5.48
CA GLU A 72 9.10 20.25 -4.78
C GLU A 72 8.52 20.39 -3.37
N GLU A 73 9.29 20.97 -2.45
CA GLU A 73 8.77 21.34 -1.14
C GLU A 73 7.64 22.39 -1.30
N PRO A 74 6.53 22.26 -0.56
CA PRO A 74 6.29 21.30 0.53
C PRO A 74 5.62 19.97 0.11
N TRP A 75 5.37 19.75 -1.18
CA TRP A 75 4.50 18.66 -1.66
C TRP A 75 5.09 17.27 -1.49
N CYS A 76 6.42 17.14 -1.38
CA CYS A 76 7.07 15.86 -1.07
C CYS A 76 7.00 15.47 0.42
N ASP A 77 6.83 16.44 1.31
CA ASP A 77 6.99 16.25 2.76
C ASP A 77 6.02 15.24 3.37
N PRO A 78 4.70 15.26 3.10
CA PRO A 78 3.79 14.27 3.68
C PRO A 78 4.23 12.83 3.36
N PHE A 79 4.66 12.57 2.13
CA PHE A 79 5.09 11.24 1.69
C PHE A 79 6.45 10.84 2.26
N ARG A 80 7.39 11.78 2.41
CA ARG A 80 8.68 11.54 3.06
C ARG A 80 8.50 11.22 4.55
N HIS A 81 7.61 11.91 5.24
CA HIS A 81 7.29 11.63 6.65
C HIS A 81 6.65 10.24 6.84
N MET A 82 5.89 9.74 5.85
CA MET A 82 5.32 8.39 5.87
C MET A 82 6.36 7.26 5.81
N LEU A 83 7.53 7.47 5.16
CA LEU A 83 8.53 6.42 4.93
C LEU A 83 9.06 5.76 6.22
N ALA A 84 9.21 6.54 7.28
CA ALA A 84 9.71 6.09 8.58
C ALA A 84 8.84 6.64 9.71
N HIS A 85 7.52 6.58 9.53
CA HIS A 85 6.56 7.14 10.48
C HIS A 85 6.76 6.54 11.89
N PRO A 86 6.91 7.36 12.96
CA PRO A 86 7.23 6.89 14.31
C PRO A 86 6.27 5.82 14.86
N THR A 87 4.99 5.90 14.51
CA THR A 87 3.98 4.90 14.87
C THR A 87 4.24 3.55 14.21
N LEU A 88 4.74 3.53 12.97
CA LEU A 88 4.90 2.31 12.16
C LEU A 88 6.26 1.65 12.31
N VAL A 89 7.32 2.41 12.56
CA VAL A 89 8.69 1.88 12.72
C VAL A 89 8.77 0.71 13.73
N PRO A 90 8.10 0.75 14.91
CA PRO A 90 8.06 -0.40 15.82
C PRO A 90 7.39 -1.65 15.23
N TYR A 91 6.35 -1.48 14.39
CA TYR A 91 5.70 -2.60 13.69
C TYR A 91 6.63 -3.19 12.63
N LEU A 92 7.26 -2.33 11.82
CA LEU A 92 8.20 -2.76 10.79
C LEU A 92 9.42 -3.47 11.38
N ASN A 93 9.92 -3.02 12.53
CA ASN A 93 11.01 -3.71 13.23
C ASN A 93 10.62 -5.11 13.74
N GLU A 94 9.36 -5.32 14.14
CA GLU A 94 8.87 -6.64 14.54
C GLU A 94 8.65 -7.55 13.32
N ILE A 95 8.10 -7.02 12.23
CA ILE A 95 7.76 -7.77 11.01
C ILE A 95 9.02 -8.09 10.19
N LEU A 96 9.83 -7.08 9.85
CA LEU A 96 10.98 -7.20 8.93
C LEU A 96 12.33 -7.27 9.66
N GLY A 97 12.38 -6.88 10.94
CA GLY A 97 13.63 -6.68 11.65
C GLY A 97 14.18 -5.25 11.52
N LYS A 98 15.22 -4.95 12.31
CA LYS A 98 15.89 -3.64 12.29
C LYS A 98 16.70 -3.47 11.00
N GLY A 99 16.71 -2.26 10.47
CA GLY A 99 17.41 -1.95 9.22
C GLY A 99 16.63 -2.32 7.96
N PHE A 100 15.30 -2.42 8.06
CA PHE A 100 14.43 -2.54 6.89
C PHE A 100 14.72 -1.41 5.89
N ARG A 101 14.50 -1.71 4.62
CA ARG A 101 14.64 -0.75 3.53
C ARG A 101 13.38 -0.74 2.68
N MET A 102 13.19 0.35 1.96
CA MET A 102 12.18 0.41 0.90
C MET A 102 12.58 -0.56 -0.23
N ASP A 103 11.62 -1.36 -0.70
CA ASP A 103 11.83 -2.29 -1.81
C ASP A 103 11.79 -1.57 -3.17
N HIS A 104 10.73 -0.78 -3.39
CA HIS A 104 10.54 0.06 -4.58
C HIS A 104 9.95 1.43 -4.21
N GLN A 105 9.97 2.38 -5.14
CA GLN A 105 9.44 3.73 -4.93
C GLN A 105 7.97 3.73 -4.51
N MET A 106 7.60 4.73 -3.70
CA MET A 106 6.21 5.00 -3.36
C MET A 106 5.43 5.44 -4.60
N PHE A 107 4.20 4.98 -4.70
CA PHE A 107 3.22 5.39 -5.70
C PHE A 107 1.82 5.38 -5.08
N LEU A 108 0.92 6.11 -5.72
CA LEU A 108 -0.49 6.17 -5.39
C LEU A 108 -1.31 5.39 -6.41
N LEU A 109 -2.34 4.73 -5.89
CA LEU A 109 -3.41 4.13 -6.67
C LEU A 109 -4.70 4.91 -6.42
N SER A 110 -5.42 5.25 -7.48
CA SER A 110 -6.76 5.83 -7.37
C SER A 110 -7.78 4.93 -8.05
N MET A 111 -8.95 4.80 -7.42
CA MET A 111 -10.06 3.99 -7.90
C MET A 111 -11.29 4.90 -8.03
N ASP A 112 -11.58 5.31 -9.26
CA ASP A 112 -12.83 5.99 -9.57
C ASP A 112 -13.95 4.98 -9.81
N LYS A 113 -15.20 5.45 -9.73
CA LYS A 113 -16.36 4.64 -10.11
C LYS A 113 -16.19 4.11 -11.53
N GLY A 114 -16.31 2.79 -11.69
CA GLY A 114 -16.12 2.12 -12.98
C GLY A 114 -14.68 1.69 -13.26
N ALA A 115 -13.73 1.93 -12.34
CA ALA A 115 -12.42 1.29 -12.41
C ALA A 115 -12.55 -0.24 -12.33
N GLU A 116 -11.67 -0.93 -13.05
CA GLU A 116 -11.57 -2.39 -13.03
C GLU A 116 -11.16 -2.94 -11.66
N GLY A 117 -11.53 -4.20 -11.41
CA GLY A 117 -10.98 -4.98 -10.31
C GLY A 117 -9.58 -5.50 -10.61
N PHE A 118 -9.00 -6.18 -9.62
CA PHE A 118 -7.68 -6.80 -9.73
C PHE A 118 -7.79 -8.28 -9.36
N ILE A 119 -7.32 -9.16 -10.25
CA ILE A 119 -7.11 -10.55 -9.90
C ILE A 119 -6.26 -10.70 -8.63
N PHE A 120 -6.51 -11.80 -7.91
CA PHE A 120 -5.65 -12.17 -6.80
C PHE A 120 -4.22 -12.39 -7.28
N HIS A 121 -3.29 -11.73 -6.61
CA HIS A 121 -1.86 -11.86 -6.84
C HIS A 121 -1.13 -11.84 -5.49
N GLY A 122 0.06 -12.43 -5.50
CA GLY A 122 0.96 -12.51 -4.37
C GLY A 122 2.27 -13.12 -4.85
N SER A 123 3.35 -12.81 -4.15
CA SER A 123 4.70 -13.12 -4.65
C SER A 123 5.12 -14.56 -4.35
N SER A 124 4.39 -15.24 -3.46
CA SER A 124 4.48 -16.67 -3.22
C SER A 124 3.57 -17.43 -4.20
N GLY A 125 3.98 -17.51 -5.47
CA GLY A 125 3.40 -18.45 -6.43
C GLY A 125 3.54 -19.93 -5.97
N PRO A 126 3.44 -20.93 -6.86
CA PRO A 126 3.55 -22.34 -6.44
C PRO A 126 4.94 -22.72 -5.87
N GLY A 127 5.93 -21.84 -5.99
CA GLY A 127 7.29 -22.02 -5.44
C GLY A 127 7.60 -21.08 -4.28
N PHE A 128 8.67 -21.38 -3.55
CA PHE A 128 9.19 -20.51 -2.50
C PHE A 128 9.97 -19.32 -3.11
N ASP A 129 9.52 -18.09 -2.85
CA ASP A 129 10.26 -16.87 -3.18
C ASP A 129 11.10 -16.42 -1.96
N PRO A 130 12.44 -16.51 -2.03
CA PRO A 130 13.30 -16.09 -0.93
C PRO A 130 13.29 -14.58 -0.67
N ASN A 131 12.70 -13.77 -1.55
CA ASN A 131 12.59 -12.31 -1.37
C ASN A 131 11.28 -11.91 -0.68
N GLN A 132 10.23 -12.73 -0.78
CA GLN A 132 8.87 -12.38 -0.35
C GLN A 132 8.21 -13.56 0.35
N TYR A 133 8.76 -13.94 1.50
CA TYR A 133 8.31 -15.09 2.29
C TYR A 133 7.64 -14.68 3.61
N TYR A 134 6.84 -15.60 4.13
CA TYR A 134 6.36 -15.64 5.51
C TYR A 134 6.76 -16.97 6.15
N ILE A 135 7.49 -16.95 7.25
CA ILE A 135 7.84 -18.14 8.04
C ILE A 135 7.67 -17.82 9.52
N PHE A 136 6.90 -18.64 10.24
CA PHE A 136 6.86 -18.61 11.70
C PHE A 136 7.74 -19.73 12.27
N ARG A 137 8.78 -19.37 13.02
CA ARG A 137 9.71 -20.34 13.61
C ARG A 137 10.26 -19.83 14.93
N ASP A 138 10.40 -20.73 15.90
CA ASP A 138 10.99 -20.44 17.22
C ASP A 138 10.34 -19.22 17.92
N GLY A 139 9.01 -19.11 17.83
CA GLY A 139 8.22 -18.04 18.44
C GLY A 139 8.29 -16.69 17.72
N ARG A 140 8.85 -16.66 16.51
CA ARG A 140 9.12 -15.42 15.78
C ARG A 140 8.63 -15.51 14.33
N MET A 141 8.06 -14.39 13.87
CA MET A 141 7.75 -14.17 12.44
C MET A 141 9.03 -13.77 11.70
N HIS A 142 9.22 -14.35 10.53
CA HIS A 142 10.26 -13.97 9.58
C HIS A 142 9.59 -13.63 8.26
N ASN A 143 9.73 -12.37 7.85
CA ASN A 143 9.09 -11.82 6.66
C ASN A 143 10.16 -11.30 5.70
N GLY A 144 10.05 -11.64 4.41
CA GLY A 144 10.92 -11.09 3.37
C GLY A 144 10.48 -9.71 2.88
N LEU A 145 9.16 -9.47 2.87
CA LEU A 145 8.55 -8.22 2.43
C LEU A 145 7.25 -7.98 3.22
N THR A 146 6.94 -6.71 3.47
CA THR A 146 5.58 -6.29 3.84
C THR A 146 5.22 -5.03 3.07
N VAL A 147 3.93 -4.84 2.80
CA VAL A 147 3.40 -3.62 2.21
C VAL A 147 2.82 -2.74 3.32
N VAL A 148 3.06 -1.44 3.24
CA VAL A 148 2.40 -0.43 4.06
C VAL A 148 1.57 0.45 3.13
N THR A 149 0.25 0.42 3.32
CA THR A 149 -0.69 1.22 2.53
C THR A 149 -1.32 2.28 3.43
N PHE A 150 -1.20 3.54 3.04
CA PHE A 150 -1.89 4.66 3.69
C PHE A 150 -3.17 4.97 2.92
N GLN A 151 -4.29 5.02 3.64
CA GLN A 151 -5.56 5.47 3.07
C GLN A 151 -5.65 6.99 3.20
N LEU A 152 -5.78 7.68 2.06
CA LEU A 152 -5.88 9.15 2.00
C LEU A 152 -7.32 9.64 1.79
N THR A 153 -8.25 8.71 1.59
CA THR A 153 -9.69 8.93 1.54
C THR A 153 -10.39 7.85 2.34
N ASP A 154 -11.65 8.08 2.70
CA ASP A 154 -12.47 7.04 3.30
C ASP A 154 -12.65 5.86 2.36
N VAL A 155 -12.62 4.65 2.93
CA VAL A 155 -12.82 3.38 2.21
C VAL A 155 -14.07 2.69 2.77
N PRO A 156 -15.28 3.12 2.38
CA PRO A 156 -16.51 2.52 2.86
C PRO A 156 -16.78 1.17 2.19
N PRO A 157 -17.62 0.32 2.81
CA PRO A 157 -18.05 -0.93 2.19
C PRO A 157 -18.59 -0.71 0.77
N GLY A 158 -18.02 -1.46 -0.19
CA GLY A 158 -18.42 -1.40 -1.61
C GLY A 158 -17.63 -0.41 -2.47
N ALA A 159 -16.62 0.28 -1.92
CA ALA A 159 -15.78 1.21 -2.69
C ALA A 159 -14.63 0.54 -3.49
N GLY A 160 -14.61 -0.80 -3.58
CA GLY A 160 -13.56 -1.53 -4.31
C GLY A 160 -12.31 -1.85 -3.47
N GLY A 161 -12.42 -1.72 -2.15
CA GLY A 161 -11.49 -2.12 -1.10
C GLY A 161 -12.18 -2.02 0.25
#